data_AF-A0A1I1CII5-F1
#
_entry.id   AF-A0A1I1CII5-F1
#
_cell.length_a   1.000
_cell.length_b   1.000
_cell.length_c   1.000
_cell.angle_alpha   90.00
_cell.angle_beta   90.00
_cell.angle_gamma   90.00
#
_symmetry.space_group_name_H-M   'P 1'
#
loop_
_entity.id
_entity.type
_entity.pdbx_description
1 polymer ?
#
loop_
_entity_poly.entity_id
_entity_poly.type
_entity_poly.pdbx_seq_one_letter_code
_entity_poly.pdbx_strand_id
1 'polypeptide(L)'
;MESGYVNANEKVWGLDGTLMYHADTSRGTIWEYNYDPSAGTISGRRIFVTQPGESPDGLSIDQDGNIIAAMYGGGCLKIFRTEAMSWARLICQFPIRIAAFWQGRSCTSRLHMMG
;
A
#
# COMPACT_ATOMS: atom_id res chain seq x y z
N MET A 1 18.05 6.36 -13.53
CA MET A 1 17.06 5.32 -13.90
C MET A 1 17.04 4.33 -12.75
N GLU A 2 15.97 4.33 -11.97
CA GLU A 2 15.87 3.48 -10.76
C GLU A 2 15.70 2.01 -11.21
N SER A 3 16.49 1.10 -10.66
CA SER A 3 16.47 -0.32 -11.02
C SER A 3 16.16 -1.20 -9.81
N GLY A 4 15.75 -2.44 -10.10
CA GLY A 4 15.60 -3.49 -9.09
C GLY A 4 14.18 -3.79 -8.63
N TYR A 5 13.11 -3.19 -9.16
CA TYR A 5 11.74 -3.62 -8.87
C TYR A 5 11.45 -4.97 -9.52
N VAL A 6 10.81 -5.87 -8.76
CA VAL A 6 10.38 -7.17 -9.28
C VAL A 6 8.97 -7.07 -9.85
N ASN A 7 8.10 -6.27 -9.24
CA ASN A 7 6.74 -6.00 -9.71
C ASN A 7 6.47 -4.49 -9.71
N ALA A 8 5.89 -3.98 -10.79
CA ALA A 8 5.51 -2.58 -10.93
C ALA A 8 3.99 -2.40 -10.68
N ASN A 9 3.56 -2.56 -9.43
CA ASN A 9 2.17 -2.30 -9.04
C ASN A 9 1.81 -0.81 -9.06
N GLU A 10 0.55 -0.51 -8.72
CA GLU A 10 0.04 0.84 -8.56
C GLU A 10 0.89 1.67 -7.58
N LYS A 11 0.97 2.97 -7.89
CA LYS A 11 1.65 3.98 -7.07
C LYS A 11 0.60 4.91 -6.50
N VAL A 12 0.77 5.33 -5.27
CA VAL A 12 -0.09 6.34 -4.65
C VAL A 12 0.74 7.54 -4.22
N TRP A 13 0.17 8.73 -4.34
CA TRP A 13 0.80 9.97 -3.89
C TRP A 13 0.25 10.38 -2.53
N GLY A 14 1.10 11.03 -1.73
CA GLY A 14 0.68 11.72 -0.52
C GLY A 14 -0.37 12.79 -0.80
N LEU A 15 -1.09 13.23 0.24
CA LEU A 15 -2.15 14.25 0.10
C LEU A 15 -1.63 15.58 -0.45
N ASP A 16 -0.38 15.93 -0.12
CA ASP A 16 0.31 17.11 -0.61
C ASP A 16 0.96 16.92 -1.99
N GLY A 17 0.93 15.69 -2.51
CA GLY A 17 1.56 15.32 -3.77
C GLY A 17 3.09 15.42 -3.77
N THR A 18 3.76 15.52 -2.61
CA THR A 18 5.23 15.62 -2.55
C THR A 18 5.91 14.29 -2.22
N LEU A 19 5.11 13.30 -1.81
CA LEU A 19 5.56 11.94 -1.58
C LEU A 19 4.88 10.97 -2.55
N MET A 20 5.61 9.95 -2.95
CA MET A 20 5.09 8.83 -3.73
C MET A 20 5.40 7.53 -3.01
N TYR A 21 4.43 6.62 -3.00
CA TYR A 21 4.53 5.30 -2.39
C TYR A 21 4.38 4.21 -3.45
N HIS A 22 5.16 3.14 -3.29
CA HIS A 22 5.13 2.01 -4.20
C HIS A 22 5.32 0.70 -3.45
N ALA A 23 4.42 -0.26 -3.66
CA ALA A 23 4.51 -1.59 -3.09
C ALA A 23 5.33 -2.52 -3.99
N ASP A 24 6.33 -3.17 -3.39
CA ASP A 24 7.04 -4.30 -3.95
C ASP A 24 6.54 -5.59 -3.30
N THR A 25 5.60 -6.25 -3.97
CA THR A 25 4.95 -7.49 -3.52
C THR A 25 5.93 -8.60 -3.22
N SER A 26 7.00 -8.73 -4.02
CA SER A 26 7.97 -9.80 -3.86
C SER A 26 8.83 -9.64 -2.62
N ARG A 27 9.09 -8.38 -2.24
CA ARG A 27 9.91 -8.03 -1.07
C ARG A 27 9.10 -7.80 0.19
N GLY A 28 7.77 -7.82 0.10
CA GLY A 28 6.93 -7.45 1.23
C GLY A 28 7.19 -6.01 1.69
N THR A 29 7.59 -5.11 0.80
CA THR A 29 8.08 -3.77 1.17
C THR A 29 7.26 -2.69 0.46
N ILE A 30 6.88 -1.66 1.20
CA ILE A 30 6.35 -0.41 0.65
C ILE A 30 7.48 0.61 0.71
N TRP A 31 7.83 1.16 -0.45
CA TRP A 31 8.83 2.20 -0.63
C TRP A 31 8.18 3.57 -0.63
N GLU A 32 8.88 4.56 -0.10
CA GLU A 32 8.54 5.99 -0.15
C GLU A 32 9.63 6.75 -0.91
N TYR A 33 9.20 7.72 -1.70
CA TYR A 33 10.04 8.59 -2.52
C TYR A 33 9.59 10.02 -2.32
N ASN A 34 10.55 10.94 -2.38
CA ASN A 34 10.24 12.34 -2.66
C ASN A 34 9.82 12.44 -4.12
N TYR A 35 8.70 13.10 -4.40
CA TYR A 35 8.18 13.38 -5.72
C TYR A 35 8.14 14.89 -5.95
N ASP A 36 8.74 15.34 -7.05
CA ASP A 36 8.64 16.72 -7.51
C ASP A 36 7.51 16.80 -8.56
N PRO A 37 6.35 17.39 -8.23
CA PRO A 37 5.22 17.49 -9.14
C PRO A 37 5.49 18.42 -10.34
N SER A 38 6.43 19.36 -10.21
CA SER A 38 6.78 20.30 -11.28
C SER A 38 7.67 19.66 -12.34
N ALA A 39 8.60 18.80 -11.91
CA ALA A 39 9.54 18.11 -12.79
C ALA A 39 9.08 16.69 -13.17
N GLY A 40 8.10 16.12 -12.45
CA GLY A 40 7.67 14.73 -12.63
C GLY A 40 8.75 13.71 -12.25
N THR A 41 9.64 14.07 -11.32
CA THR A 41 10.79 13.23 -10.93
C THR A 41 10.65 12.67 -9.52
N ILE A 42 11.28 11.52 -9.28
CA ILE A 42 11.35 10.87 -7.97
C ILE A 42 12.79 10.82 -7.47
N SER A 43 12.97 10.90 -6.16
CA SER A 43 14.27 10.78 -5.49
C SER A 43 14.14 10.29 -4.05
N GLY A 44 15.26 10.02 -3.39
CA GLY A 44 15.28 9.76 -1.94
C GLY A 44 14.54 8.50 -1.50
N ARG A 45 14.66 7.41 -2.28
CA ARG A 45 14.03 6.11 -1.99
C ARG A 45 14.36 5.66 -0.56
N ARG A 46 13.31 5.46 0.25
CA ARG A 46 13.40 4.95 1.62
C ARG A 46 12.34 3.89 1.87
N ILE A 47 12.59 3.02 2.86
CA ILE A 47 11.59 2.05 3.31
C ILE A 47 10.54 2.82 4.10
N PHE A 48 9.28 2.73 3.66
CA PHE A 48 8.15 3.19 4.47
C PHE A 48 7.76 2.10 5.47
N VAL A 49 7.48 0.89 4.96
CA VAL A 49 7.11 -0.26 5.78
C VAL A 49 7.63 -1.55 5.16
N THR A 50 8.05 -2.48 6.01
CA THR A 50 8.33 -3.87 5.64
C THR A 50 7.35 -4.81 6.35
N GLN A 51 6.75 -5.74 5.61
CA GLN A 51 5.88 -6.82 6.08
C GLN A 51 6.47 -8.17 5.61
N PRO A 52 7.45 -8.74 6.34
CA PRO A 52 8.08 -9.99 5.96
C PRO A 52 7.05 -11.12 5.85
N GLY A 53 7.10 -11.88 4.75
CA GLY A 53 6.18 -13.00 4.51
C GLY A 53 4.79 -12.60 4.04
N GLU A 54 4.53 -11.31 3.82
CA GLU A 54 3.31 -10.83 3.21
C GLU A 54 3.59 -10.09 1.90
N SER A 55 2.54 -9.87 1.12
CA SER A 55 2.62 -9.41 -0.26
C SER A 55 1.73 -8.18 -0.46
N PRO A 56 2.18 -6.97 -0.05
CA PRO A 56 1.46 -5.74 -0.35
C PRO A 56 1.43 -5.55 -1.87
N ASP A 57 0.27 -5.16 -2.39
CA ASP A 57 0.02 -5.06 -3.82
C ASP A 57 -0.55 -3.69 -4.17
N GLY A 58 -1.86 -3.56 -4.34
CA GLY A 58 -2.50 -2.28 -4.59
C GLY A 58 -2.43 -1.35 -3.37
N LEU A 59 -2.11 -0.07 -3.62
CA LEU A 59 -2.03 0.98 -2.62
C LEU A 59 -3.10 2.04 -2.84
N SER A 60 -3.64 2.57 -1.75
CA SER A 60 -4.50 3.75 -1.73
C SER A 60 -4.11 4.64 -0.55
N ILE A 61 -4.56 5.89 -0.54
CA ILE A 61 -4.43 6.81 0.58
C ILE A 61 -5.82 7.19 1.08
N ASP A 62 -5.99 7.34 2.40
CA ASP A 62 -7.21 7.89 2.98
C ASP A 62 -7.14 9.42 3.17
N GLN A 63 -8.23 10.01 3.67
CA GLN A 63 -8.35 11.45 3.87
C GLN A 63 -7.43 11.98 4.97
N ASP A 64 -6.96 11.10 5.86
CA ASP A 64 -6.04 11.42 6.96
C ASP A 64 -4.58 11.21 6.54
N GLY A 65 -4.33 10.80 5.29
CA GLY A 65 -2.99 10.58 4.75
C GLY A 65 -2.38 9.22 5.11
N ASN A 66 -3.17 8.26 5.60
CA ASN A 66 -2.70 6.91 5.87
C ASN A 66 -2.66 6.08 4.58
N ILE A 67 -1.68 5.19 4.47
CA ILE A 67 -1.52 4.30 3.33
C ILE A 67 -2.29 3.00 3.57
N ILE A 68 -3.18 2.67 2.65
CA ILE A 68 -3.95 1.42 2.65
C ILE A 68 -3.32 0.48 1.63
N ALA A 69 -2.85 -0.69 2.07
CA ALA A 69 -2.36 -1.74 1.17
C ALA A 69 -3.29 -2.93 1.13
N ALA A 70 -3.59 -3.40 -0.08
CA ALA A 70 -4.17 -4.72 -0.31
C ALA A 70 -3.09 -5.79 -0.15
N MET A 71 -3.34 -6.77 0.72
CA MET A 71 -2.41 -7.86 0.97
C MET A 71 -2.75 -9.03 0.06
N TYR A 72 -2.02 -9.20 -1.04
CA TYR A 72 -2.18 -10.31 -1.98
C TYR A 72 -2.02 -11.65 -1.24
N GLY A 73 -2.95 -12.58 -1.48
CA GLY A 73 -3.03 -13.87 -0.76
C GLY A 73 -3.47 -13.78 0.72
N GLY A 74 -3.49 -12.59 1.32
CA GLY A 74 -3.83 -12.38 2.73
C GLY A 74 -5.31 -12.09 3.00
N GLY A 75 -6.10 -11.80 1.96
CA GLY A 75 -7.55 -11.54 2.07
C GLY A 75 -7.90 -10.38 3.01
N CYS A 76 -7.02 -9.37 3.13
CA CYS A 76 -7.22 -8.25 4.03
C CYS A 76 -6.57 -6.97 3.50
N LEU A 77 -6.94 -5.84 4.13
CA LEU A 77 -6.30 -4.56 3.97
C LEU A 77 -5.48 -4.24 5.21
N LYS A 78 -4.34 -3.59 5.04
CA LYS A 78 -3.59 -3.00 6.14
C LYS A 78 -3.53 -1.49 5.94
N ILE A 79 -3.80 -0.75 7.01
CA ILE A 79 -3.66 0.70 7.06
C ILE A 79 -2.36 1.01 7.79
N PHE A 80 -1.49 1.78 7.16
CA PHE A 80 -0.20 2.23 7.67
C PHE A 80 -0.29 3.74 7.94
N ARG A 81 -0.15 4.13 9.20
CA ARG A 81 -0.18 5.54 9.59
C ARG A 81 1.14 6.20 9.26
N THR A 82 1.09 7.29 8.51
CA THR A 82 2.26 8.07 8.08
C THR A 82 2.90 8.83 9.24
N GLU A 83 2.13 9.23 10.25
CA GLU A 83 2.64 10.01 11.40
C GLU A 83 3.32 9.17 12.50
N ALA A 84 3.08 7.86 12.58
CA ALA A 84 3.42 7.08 13.77
C ALA A 84 4.16 5.76 13.50
N MET A 85 4.56 5.44 12.26
CA MET A 85 5.12 4.13 11.88
C MET A 85 4.33 2.94 12.48
N SER A 86 3.02 3.11 12.66
CA SER A 86 2.13 2.10 13.24
C SER A 86 1.12 1.67 12.19
N TRP A 87 0.74 0.40 12.23
CA TRP A 87 -0.23 -0.15 11.29
C TRP A 87 -1.39 -0.84 11.98
N ALA A 88 -2.57 -0.64 11.43
CA ALA A 88 -3.80 -1.31 11.82
C ALA A 88 -4.21 -2.30 10.72
N ARG A 89 -4.66 -3.48 11.12
CA ARG A 89 -5.19 -4.49 10.20
C ARG A 89 -6.70 -4.32 10.08
N LEU A 90 -7.19 -4.15 8.86
CA LEU A 90 -8.61 -4.25 8.54
C LEU A 90 -8.87 -5.55 7.78
N ILE A 91 -9.61 -6.46 8.41
CA ILE A 91 -10.09 -7.66 7.72
C ILE A 91 -11.25 -7.23 6.82
N CYS A 92 -10.99 -7.11 5.53
CA CYS A 92 -12.03 -6.85 4.55
C CYS A 92 -12.61 -8.19 4.07
N GLN A 93 -13.89 -8.44 4.35
CA GLN A 93 -14.60 -9.65 3.92
C GLN A 93 -15.42 -9.42 2.63
N PHE A 94 -14.99 -8.51 1.75
CA PHE A 94 -15.74 -8.14 0.54
C PHE A 94 -14.82 -7.81 -0.65
N PRO A 95 -15.32 -7.81 -1.90
CA PRO A 95 -14.49 -7.51 -3.06
C PRO A 95 -14.12 -6.02 -3.05
N ILE A 96 -12.86 -5.73 -2.74
CA ILE A 96 -12.32 -4.38 -2.77
C ILE A 96 -12.02 -4.03 -4.23
N ARG A 97 -12.51 -2.88 -4.71
CA ARG A 97 -11.99 -2.25 -5.93
C ARG A 97 -10.74 -1.42 -5.59
N ILE A 98 -9.70 -2.11 -5.13
CA ILE A 98 -8.30 -1.69 -5.23
C ILE A 98 -7.77 -2.58 -6.34
N ALA A 99 -6.99 -2.06 -7.29
CA ALA A 99 -6.66 -2.80 -8.50
C ALA A 99 -5.70 -3.98 -8.24
N ALA A 100 -6.24 -5.04 -7.67
CA ALA A 100 -5.80 -6.41 -7.85
C ALA A 100 -7.00 -7.11 -8.48
N PHE A 101 -6.91 -7.40 -9.77
CA PHE A 101 -7.95 -8.10 -10.53
C PHE A 101 -8.36 -9.38 -9.78
N TRP A 102 -9.61 -9.47 -9.33
CA TRP A 102 -10.09 -10.55 -8.46
C TRP A 102 -11.03 -11.51 -9.21
N GLN A 103 -10.70 -12.79 -9.21
CA GLN A 103 -11.47 -13.89 -9.82
C GLN A 103 -12.75 -14.22 -9.02
N GLY A 104 -13.77 -13.38 -9.22
CA GLY A 104 -15.16 -13.45 -8.75
C GLY A 104 -15.61 -14.61 -7.86
N ARG A 105 -15.88 -14.31 -6.58
CA ARG A 105 -16.97 -14.85 -5.71
C ARG A 105 -17.36 -13.91 -4.54
N SER A 106 -18.64 -13.63 -4.32
CA SER A 106 -19.16 -12.74 -3.26
C SER A 106 -19.31 -13.40 -1.86
N CYS A 107 -19.10 -12.69 -0.72
CA CYS A 107 -19.98 -12.64 0.49
C CYS A 107 -19.41 -12.06 1.84
N THR A 108 -20.28 -11.26 2.51
CA THR A 108 -20.57 -10.87 3.95
C THR A 108 -19.51 -10.74 5.09
N SER A 109 -19.60 -9.68 5.94
CA SER A 109 -18.56 -9.19 6.90
C SER A 109 -18.70 -9.37 8.44
N ARG A 110 -17.56 -9.33 9.17
CA ARG A 110 -17.37 -8.97 10.61
C ARG A 110 -15.95 -8.40 10.92
N LEU A 111 -15.83 -7.31 11.70
CA LEU A 111 -14.58 -6.61 12.09
C LEU A 111 -13.89 -7.27 13.31
N HIS A 112 -12.56 -7.37 13.32
CA HIS A 112 -11.74 -7.75 14.50
C HIS A 112 -10.61 -6.73 14.71
N MET A 113 -10.51 -6.18 15.91
CA MET A 113 -9.34 -5.42 16.39
C MET A 113 -8.52 -6.33 17.32
N MET A 114 -7.20 -6.38 17.16
CA MET A 114 -6.29 -6.95 18.18
C MET A 114 -5.55 -5.79 18.85
N GLY A 115 -5.52 -5.81 20.19
CA GLY A 115 -4.79 -4.87 21.04
C GLY A 115 -3.41 -5.36 21.44
#